data_AF-A0A1G6GK00-F1
#
_entry.id   AF-A0A1G6GK00-F1
#
_cell.length_a   1.000
_cell.length_b   1.000
_cell.length_c   1.000
_cell.angle_alpha   90.00
_cell.angle_beta   90.00
_cell.angle_gamma   90.00
#
_symmetry.space_group_name_H-M   'P 1'
#
loop_
_entity.id
_entity.type
_entity.pdbx_description
1 polymer ?
#
loop_
_entity_poly.entity_id
_entity_poly.type
_entity_poly.pdbx_seq_one_letter_code
_entity_poly.pdbx_strand_id
1 'polypeptide(L)' 'MRNRRDATLSMPKLILPAIQINMDGGRLPAPEANGIRYLKLPLNYFK' A
#
# COMPACT_ATOMS: atom_id res chain seq x y z
N MET A 1 13.85 1.02 -23.66
CA MET A 1 13.13 2.30 -23.40
C MET A 1 12.34 2.27 -22.08
N ARG A 2 11.60 1.19 -21.77
CA ARG A 2 10.73 1.10 -20.59
C ARG A 2 11.45 1.24 -19.24
N ASN A 3 12.48 0.44 -18.99
CA ASN A 3 13.21 0.42 -17.70
C ASN A 3 13.82 1.79 -17.34
N ARG A 4 14.31 2.54 -18.34
CA ARG A 4 14.88 3.88 -18.13
C ARG A 4 13.84 4.89 -17.67
N ARG A 5 12.59 4.75 -18.12
CA ARG A 5 11.47 5.60 -17.67
C ARG A 5 11.00 5.19 -16.27
N ASP A 6 10.84 3.89 -16.01
CA ASP A 6 10.32 3.42 -14.73
C ASP A 6 11.24 3.78 -13.57
N ALA A 7 12.57 3.77 -13.78
CA ALA A 7 13.56 4.18 -12.79
C ALA A 7 13.46 5.65 -12.34
N THR A 8 12.79 6.52 -13.10
CA THR A 8 12.63 7.93 -12.75
C THR A 8 11.28 8.24 -12.09
N LEU A 9 10.40 7.25 -11.94
CA LEU A 9 9.07 7.46 -11.39
C LEU A 9 9.10 7.38 -9.86
N SER A 10 8.38 8.30 -9.22
CA SER A 10 8.13 8.23 -7.78
C SER A 10 7.02 7.23 -7.46
N MET A 11 6.97 6.80 -6.21
CA MET A 11 5.89 5.95 -5.72
C MET A 11 4.54 6.71 -5.77
N PRO A 12 3.46 6.10 -6.29
CA PRO A 12 2.14 6.68 -6.20
C PRO A 12 1.71 6.88 -4.75
N LYS A 13 1.06 8.01 -4.47
CA LYS A 13 0.65 8.42 -3.11
C LYS A 13 -0.14 7.35 -2.34
N LEU A 14 -0.96 6.56 -3.03
CA LEU A 14 -1.87 5.57 -2.43
C LEU A 14 -1.46 4.13 -2.67
N ILE A 15 -0.22 3.86 -3.12
CA ILE A 15 0.16 2.50 -3.51
C ILE A 15 0.05 1.50 -2.34
N LEU A 16 0.47 1.89 -1.13
CA LEU A 16 0.46 1.00 0.04
C LEU A 16 -0.97 0.71 0.55
N PRO A 17 -1.85 1.71 0.70
CA PRO A 17 -3.28 1.48 0.94
C PRO A 17 -3.97 0.63 -0.14
N ALA A 18 -3.72 0.95 -1.42
CA ALA A 18 -4.38 0.28 -2.53
C ALA A 18 -4.00 -1.20 -2.61
N ILE A 19 -2.72 -1.55 -2.42
CA ILE A 19 -2.29 -2.95 -2.41
C ILE A 19 -2.99 -3.71 -1.27
N GLN A 20 -3.02 -3.17 -0.04
CA GLN A 20 -3.62 -3.85 1.11
C GLN A 20 -5.11 -4.15 0.93
N ILE A 21 -5.86 -3.24 0.30
CA ILE A 21 -7.30 -3.39 0.11
C ILE A 21 -7.59 -4.24 -1.14
N ASN A 22 -6.89 -3.98 -2.24
CA ASN A 22 -7.20 -4.61 -3.52
C ASN A 22 -6.74 -6.07 -3.58
N MET A 23 -5.71 -6.45 -2.83
CA MET A 23 -5.28 -7.85 -2.74
C MET A 23 -6.34 -8.76 -2.11
N ASP A 24 -7.24 -8.21 -1.28
CA ASP A 24 -8.40 -8.92 -0.70
C ASP A 24 -9.71 -8.52 -1.40
N GLY A 25 -9.64 -8.25 -2.70
CA GLY A 25 -10.82 -7.98 -3.54
C GLY A 25 -11.62 -6.74 -3.11
N GLY A 26 -10.95 -5.73 -2.54
CA GLY A 26 -11.58 -4.50 -2.08
C GLY A 26 -12.07 -4.54 -0.62
N ARG A 27 -11.87 -5.64 0.10
CA ARG A 27 -12.24 -5.74 1.51
C ARG A 27 -11.23 -5.00 2.39
N LEU A 28 -11.74 -4.38 3.45
CA LEU A 28 -10.91 -3.74 4.48
C LEU A 28 -10.33 -4.81 5.42
N PRO A 29 -9.13 -4.58 6.00
CA PRO A 29 -8.56 -5.46 7.02
C PRO A 29 -9.53 -5.69 8.19
N ALA A 30 -9.43 -6.85 8.82
CA ALA A 30 -10.20 -7.16 10.02
C ALA A 30 -9.99 -6.07 11.10
N PRO A 31 -11.03 -5.74 11.89
CA PRO A 31 -10.86 -4.80 12.99
C PRO A 31 -9.93 -5.39 14.05
N GLU A 32 -9.18 -4.52 14.74
CA GLU A 32 -8.43 -4.91 15.93
C GLU A 32 -9.36 -5.05 17.14
N ALA A 33 -8.80 -5.37 18.32
CA ALA A 33 -9.58 -5.61 19.54
C ALA A 33 -10.43 -4.39 20.00
N ASN A 34 -10.08 -3.19 19.55
CA ASN A 34 -10.84 -1.95 19.80
C ASN A 34 -11.97 -1.71 18.79
N GLY A 35 -12.21 -2.65 17.87
CA GLY A 35 -13.24 -2.55 16.84
C GLY A 35 -12.88 -1.66 15.65
N ILE A 36 -11.70 -1.01 15.65
CA ILE A 36 -11.25 -0.12 14.59
C ILE A 36 -10.36 -0.88 13.59
N ARG A 37 -10.49 -0.53 12.31
CA ARG A 37 -9.68 -1.09 11.23
C ARG A 37 -8.51 -0.16 10.93
N TYR A 38 -7.32 -0.74 10.76
CA TYR A 38 -6.10 0.02 10.49
C TYR A 38 -5.42 -0.47 9.22
N LEU A 39 -4.87 0.48 8.46
CA LEU A 39 -3.91 0.19 7.40
C LEU A 39 -2.50 0.22 7.97
N LYS A 40 -1.67 -0.75 7.60
CA LYS A 40 -0.32 -0.88 8.13
C LYS A 40 0.69 -0.24 7.19
N LEU A 41 1.35 0.82 7.61
CA LEU A 41 2.37 1.47 6.80
C LEU A 41 3.77 1.03 7.23
N PRO A 42 4.54 0.34 6.37
CA PRO A 42 5.92 0.01 6.69
C PRO A 42 6.78 1.28 6.72
N LEU A 43 7.45 1.51 7.85
CA LEU A 43 8.32 2.67 8.02
C LEU A 43 9.70 2.37 7.42
N ASN A 44 10.16 3.21 6.48
CA ASN A 44 11.49 3.17 5.88
C ASN A 44 11.87 1.85 5.15
N TYR A 45 10.89 1.04 4.73
CA TYR A 45 11.17 -0.25 4.07
C TYR A 45 11.72 -0.10 2.63
N PHE A 46 11.28 0.92 1.89
CA PHE A 46 11.66 1.15 0.49
C PHE A 46 12.80 2.17 0.33
N LYS A 47 13.62 2.34 1.38
CA LYS A 47 14.79 3.23 1.30
C LYS A 47 15.84 2.71 0.34
#